data_AF-X1L9G3-F1
#
_entry.id   AF-X1L9G3-F1
#
_cell.length_a   1.000
_cell.length_b   1.000
_cell.length_c   1.000
_cell.angle_alpha   90.00
_cell.angle_beta   90.00
_cell.angle_gamma   90.00
#
_symmetry.space_group_name_H-M   'P 1'
#
loop_
_entity.id
_entity.type
_entity.pdbx_description
1 polymer ?
#
loop_
_entity_poly.entity_id
_entity_poly.type
_entity_poly.pdbx_seq_one_letter_code
_entity_poly.pdbx_strand_id
1 'polypeptide(L)'
;MEELFSQKGNFRVVRLSEADARGNTDHLEKLRELVLENEPMYPNIKKWFDDKVMEGLKTSERIGYVGYLDEKPAVSAIVKR
;
A
#
# COMPACT_ATOMS: atom_id res chain seq x y z
N MET A 1 12.38 24.08 -18.03
CA MET A 1 11.57 23.55 -16.92
C MET A 1 11.69 22.04 -17.05
N GLU A 2 12.59 21.41 -16.30
CA GLU A 2 12.74 19.95 -16.34
C GLU A 2 11.51 19.30 -15.75
N GLU A 3 10.91 18.36 -16.47
CA GLU A 3 9.86 17.48 -15.95
C GLU A 3 10.48 16.52 -14.91
N LEU A 4 10.61 16.98 -13.67
CA LEU A 4 11.24 16.23 -12.58
C LEU A 4 10.42 15.03 -12.08
N PHE A 5 9.19 14.83 -12.59
CA PHE A 5 8.24 13.82 -12.07
C PHE A 5 7.68 12.86 -13.12
N SER A 6 8.20 12.83 -14.35
CA SER A 6 7.75 11.87 -15.36
C SER A 6 8.55 10.58 -15.26
N GLN A 7 8.12 9.63 -14.42
CA GLN A 7 8.53 8.24 -14.58
C GLN A 7 7.84 7.64 -15.81
N LYS A 8 8.62 7.28 -16.83
CA LYS A 8 8.15 6.51 -18.00
C LYS A 8 8.29 5.03 -17.68
N GLY A 9 7.19 4.31 -17.70
CA GLY A 9 7.14 2.86 -17.46
C GLY A 9 5.69 2.35 -17.46
N ASN A 10 5.51 1.04 -17.39
CA ASN A 10 4.18 0.44 -17.30
C ASN A 10 3.65 0.58 -15.87
N PHE A 11 2.71 1.50 -15.66
CA PHE A 11 2.10 1.73 -14.37
C PHE A 11 0.85 0.86 -14.19
N ARG A 12 0.83 0.06 -13.13
CA ARG A 12 -0.30 -0.82 -12.78
C ARG A 12 -0.70 -0.61 -11.32
N VAL A 13 -2.00 -0.47 -11.08
CA VAL A 13 -2.54 -0.39 -9.71
C VAL A 13 -3.21 -1.70 -9.35
N VAL A 14 -2.88 -2.23 -8.17
CA VAL A 14 -3.56 -3.38 -7.56
C VAL A 14 -4.38 -2.88 -6.39
N ARG A 15 -5.67 -3.24 -6.38
CA ARG A 15 -6.58 -3.02 -5.26
C ARG A 15 -6.56 -4.26 -4.37
N LEU A 16 -6.31 -4.06 -3.08
CA LEU A 16 -6.38 -5.10 -2.06
C LEU A 16 -7.81 -5.24 -1.55
N SER A 17 -8.30 -6.47 -1.54
CA SER A 17 -9.61 -6.87 -1.03
C SER A 17 -9.51 -7.50 0.36
N GLU A 18 -10.66 -7.75 0.97
CA GLU A 18 -10.76 -8.52 2.21
C GLU A 18 -10.12 -9.92 2.09
N ALA A 19 -10.23 -10.56 0.92
CA ALA A 19 -9.64 -11.86 0.67
C ALA A 19 -8.11 -11.79 0.70
N ASP A 20 -7.52 -10.73 0.14
CA ASP A 20 -6.07 -10.51 0.19
C ASP A 20 -5.57 -10.31 1.62
N ALA A 21 -6.32 -9.53 2.41
CA ALA A 21 -6.01 -9.23 3.81
C ALA A 21 -6.11 -10.46 4.72
N ARG A 22 -6.96 -11.44 4.38
CA ARG A 22 -7.08 -12.71 5.10
C ARG A 22 -6.10 -13.77 4.60
N GLY A 23 -5.76 -13.72 3.32
CA GLY A 23 -4.91 -14.69 2.64
C GLY A 23 -3.41 -14.43 2.76
N ASN A 24 -2.99 -13.29 3.35
CA ASN A 24 -1.59 -12.84 3.40
C ASN A 24 -0.91 -12.90 2.02
N THR A 25 -1.51 -12.24 1.03
CA THR A 25 -0.99 -12.26 -0.35
C THR A 25 0.28 -11.43 -0.49
N ASP A 26 1.08 -11.71 -1.52
CA ASP A 26 2.31 -10.94 -1.82
C ASP A 26 2.04 -9.43 -1.96
N HIS A 27 0.88 -9.06 -2.51
CA HIS A 27 0.48 -7.66 -2.62
C HIS A 27 0.25 -6.99 -1.26
N LEU A 28 -0.22 -7.75 -0.26
CA LEU A 28 -0.39 -7.25 1.10
C LEU A 28 0.96 -7.00 1.78
N GLU A 29 1.92 -7.91 1.60
CA GLU A 29 3.30 -7.71 2.06
C GLU A 29 3.93 -6.49 1.40
N LYS A 30 3.74 -6.30 0.08
CA LYS A 30 4.23 -5.09 -0.61
C LYS A 30 3.57 -3.80 -0.14
N LEU A 31 2.28 -3.84 0.20
CA LEU A 31 1.63 -2.69 0.85
C LEU A 31 2.28 -2.39 2.21
N ARG A 32 2.52 -3.42 3.02
CA ARG A 32 3.14 -3.29 4.34
C ARG A 32 4.53 -2.68 4.21
N GLU A 33 5.39 -3.22 3.35
CA GLU A 33 6.74 -2.72 3.10
C GLU A 33 6.74 -1.21 2.78
N LEU A 34 5.98 -0.79 1.75
CA LEU A 34 5.89 0.61 1.33
C LEU A 34 5.39 1.54 2.44
N VAL A 35 4.45 1.10 3.27
CA VAL A 35 3.96 1.90 4.39
C VAL A 35 5.04 2.06 5.47
N LEU A 36 5.74 0.97 5.81
CA LEU A 36 6.77 0.97 6.85
C LEU A 36 8.05 1.69 6.45
N GLU A 37 8.35 1.81 5.14
CA GLU A 37 9.44 2.65 4.64
C GLU A 37 9.29 4.13 5.07
N ASN A 38 8.07 4.57 5.39
CA ASN A 38 7.78 5.93 5.83
C ASN A 38 7.83 6.09 7.36
N GLU A 39 8.26 5.08 8.12
CA GLU A 39 8.44 5.15 9.59
C GLU A 39 9.31 6.35 10.05
N PRO A 40 10.38 6.78 9.34
CA PRO A 40 11.13 7.98 9.72
C PRO A 40 10.28 9.27 9.72
N MET A 41 9.26 9.34 8.85
CA MET A 41 8.35 10.48 8.74
C MET A 41 7.12 10.33 9.65
N TYR A 42 6.69 9.09 9.89
CA TYR A 42 5.52 8.75 10.69
C TYR A 42 5.88 7.73 11.77
N PRO A 43 6.35 8.18 12.94
CA PRO A 43 6.73 7.28 14.02
C PRO A 43 5.56 6.41 14.49
N ASN A 44 5.83 5.13 14.74
CA ASN A 44 4.88 4.08 15.10
C ASN A 44 3.85 3.75 14.01
N ILE A 45 4.13 4.07 12.73
CA ILE A 45 3.22 3.71 11.63
C ILE A 45 3.02 2.20 11.53
N LYS A 46 4.00 1.38 11.97
CA LYS A 46 3.82 -0.07 12.12
C LYS A 46 2.63 -0.43 13.01
N LYS A 47 2.54 0.19 14.20
CA LYS A 47 1.44 -0.09 15.14
C LYS A 47 0.10 0.33 14.54
N TRP A 48 0.06 1.50 13.90
CA TRP A 48 -1.14 1.94 13.20
C TRP A 48 -1.55 0.97 12.08
N PHE A 49 -0.60 0.46 11.31
CA PHE A 49 -0.87 -0.50 10.24
C PHE A 49 -1.46 -1.80 10.80
N ASP A 50 -0.79 -2.39 11.79
CA ASP A 50 -1.22 -3.64 12.41
C ASP A 50 -2.59 -3.50 13.12
N ASP A 51 -2.81 -2.42 13.86
CA ASP A 51 -4.01 -2.25 14.70
C ASP A 51 -5.23 -1.67 13.95
N LYS A 52 -5.01 -0.86 12.92
CA LYS A 52 -6.09 -0.10 12.24
C LYS A 52 -6.24 -0.46 10.78
N VAL A 53 -5.14 -0.63 10.06
CA VAL A 53 -5.20 -0.90 8.61
C VAL A 53 -5.59 -2.34 8.37
N MET A 54 -4.87 -3.29 8.99
CA MET A 54 -5.14 -4.72 8.80
C MET A 54 -6.57 -5.09 9.20
N GLU A 55 -7.02 -4.62 10.36
CA GLU A 55 -8.40 -4.86 10.80
C GLU A 55 -9.41 -4.22 9.84
N GLY A 56 -9.18 -2.97 9.41
CA GLY A 56 -10.07 -2.30 8.46
C GLY A 56 -10.08 -2.96 7.06
N LEU A 57 -8.98 -3.56 6.62
CA LEU A 57 -8.94 -4.32 5.36
C LEU A 57 -9.73 -5.63 5.47
N LYS A 58 -9.62 -6.35 6.60
CA LYS A 58 -10.35 -7.60 6.87
C LYS A 58 -11.85 -7.43 7.04
N THR A 59 -12.31 -6.22 7.39
CA THR A 59 -13.73 -5.87 7.55
C THR A 59 -14.27 -5.07 6.37
N SER A 60 -13.47 -4.84 5.33
CA SER A 60 -13.83 -3.99 4.18
C SER A 60 -14.16 -2.52 4.52
N GLU A 61 -13.82 -2.05 5.72
CA GLU A 61 -13.92 -0.64 6.13
C GLU A 61 -12.84 0.24 5.47
N ARG A 62 -11.72 -0.38 5.09
CA ARG A 62 -10.61 0.24 4.37
C ARG A 62 -10.32 -0.49 3.08
N ILE A 63 -9.74 0.23 2.13
CA ILE A 63 -9.24 -0.32 0.87
C ILE A 63 -7.77 0.06 0.73
N GLY A 64 -6.94 -0.93 0.46
CA GLY A 64 -5.52 -0.75 0.17
C GLY A 64 -5.25 -0.74 -1.33
N TYR A 65 -4.25 0.03 -1.74
CA TYR A 65 -3.77 0.08 -3.12
C TYR A 65 -2.25 0.02 -3.14
N VAL A 66 -1.72 -0.75 -4.09
CA VAL A 66 -0.29 -0.76 -4.42
C VAL A 66 -0.15 -0.39 -5.89
N GLY A 67 0.59 0.67 -6.17
CA GLY A 67 1.01 1.04 -7.51
C GLY A 67 2.37 0.41 -7.82
N TYR A 68 2.44 -0.25 -8.97
CA TYR A 68 3.64 -0.85 -9.51
C TYR A 68 4.09 -0.07 -10.73
N LEU A 69 5.40 0.20 -10.82
CA LEU A 69 6.04 0.66 -12.06
C LEU A 69 7.00 -0.43 -12.53
N ASP A 70 6.78 -0.95 -13.74
CA ASP A 70 7.61 -2.02 -14.30
C ASP A 70 7.78 -3.20 -13.32
N GLU A 71 6.64 -3.62 -12.75
CA GLU A 71 6.51 -4.70 -11.75
C GLU A 71 7.15 -4.43 -10.38
N LYS A 72 7.78 -3.27 -10.18
CA LYS A 72 8.33 -2.86 -8.89
C LYS A 72 7.29 -2.07 -8.10
N PRO A 73 7.01 -2.42 -6.84
CA PRO A 73 6.14 -1.60 -5.99
C PRO A 73 6.76 -0.22 -5.81
N ALA A 74 5.99 0.82 -6.10
CA ALA A 74 6.49 2.21 -6.15
C ALA A 74 5.68 3.15 -5.24
N VAL A 75 4.38 2.90 -5.07
CA VAL A 75 3.49 3.76 -4.27
C VAL A 75 2.42 2.94 -3.56
N SER A 76 1.98 3.41 -2.41
CA SER A 76 0.89 2.80 -1.63
C SER A 76 -0.16 3.84 -1.24
N ALA A 77 -1.42 3.43 -1.18
CA ALA A 77 -2.50 4.24 -0.63
C ALA A 77 -3.45 3.39 0.21
N ILE A 78 -3.93 3.95 1.32
CA ILE A 78 -4.94 3.33 2.20
C ILE A 78 -6.05 4.34 2.41
N VAL A 79 -7.26 4.02 1.96
CA VAL A 79 -8.43 4.89 2.08
C VAL A 79 -9.50 4.25 2.94
N LYS A 80 -10.34 5.08 3.56
CA LYS A 80 -11.60 4.62 4.14
C LYS A 80 -12.63 4.46 3.02
N ARG A 81 -13.49 3.46 3.15
CA ARG A 81 -14.64 3.30 2.27
C ARG A 81 -15.73 4.32 2.61
#